data_AF-A0A367RQW4-F1
#
_entry.id   AF-A0A367RQW4-F1
#
_cell.length_a   1.000
_cell.length_b   1.000
_cell.length_c   1.000
_cell.angle_alpha   90.00
_cell.angle_beta   90.00
_cell.angle_gamma   90.00
#
_symmetry.space_group_name_H-M   'P 1'
#
loop_
_entity.id
_entity.type
_entity.pdbx_description
1 polymer ?
#
loop_
_entity_poly.entity_id
_entity_poly.type
_entity_poly.pdbx_seq_one_letter_code
_entity_poly.pdbx_strand_id
1 'polypeptide(L)'
;MKVKQLAIRLDQGTYDWLADQAIKSQKTMSDVARGIFEANQMTEGTRRAYGECLEYLASVDSNDFLVGLDALVEAIKEVKTNG
;
A
#
# COMPACT_ATOMS: atom_id res chain seq x y z
N MET A 1 -7.27 -23.91 -14.29
CA MET A 1 -6.32 -23.50 -13.22
C MET A 1 -6.86 -23.93 -11.86
N LYS A 2 -6.05 -24.55 -10.99
CA LYS A 2 -6.48 -24.85 -9.61
C LYS A 2 -6.29 -23.59 -8.75
N VAL A 3 -7.37 -23.07 -8.19
CA VAL A 3 -7.32 -21.95 -7.25
C VAL A 3 -6.71 -22.47 -5.94
N LYS A 4 -5.53 -21.96 -5.57
CA LYS A 4 -4.92 -22.25 -4.26
C LYS A 4 -5.67 -21.45 -3.20
N GLN A 5 -6.33 -22.13 -2.27
CA GLN A 5 -6.91 -21.50 -1.09
C GLN A 5 -5.84 -21.39 0.01
N LEU A 6 -5.77 -20.24 0.65
CA LEU A 6 -4.84 -19.94 1.73
C LEU A 6 -5.67 -19.56 2.96
N ALA A 7 -5.50 -20.29 4.05
CA ALA A 7 -6.17 -20.02 5.32
C ALA A 7 -5.17 -19.34 6.25
N ILE A 8 -5.54 -18.18 6.80
CA ILE A 8 -4.69 -17.38 7.67
C ILE A 8 -5.40 -17.26 9.02
N ARG A 9 -4.68 -17.48 10.11
CA ARG A 9 -5.18 -17.17 11.46
C ARG A 9 -4.83 -15.73 11.78
N LEU A 10 -5.81 -14.99 12.28
CA LEU A 10 -5.71 -13.60 12.69
C LEU A 10 -6.14 -13.50 14.15
N ASP A 11 -5.62 -12.50 14.87
CA ASP A 11 -6.18 -12.13 16.16
C ASP A 11 -7.57 -11.49 15.98
N GLN A 12 -8.33 -11.42 17.08
CA GLN A 12 -9.72 -10.95 17.04
C GLN A 12 -9.83 -9.49 16.58
N GLY A 13 -8.89 -8.61 16.99
CA GLY A 13 -8.93 -7.19 16.61
C GLY A 13 -8.70 -7.00 15.11
N THR A 14 -7.74 -7.72 14.53
CA THR A 14 -7.49 -7.71 13.09
C THR A 14 -8.68 -8.27 12.30
N TYR A 15 -9.34 -9.32 12.82
CA TYR A 15 -10.55 -9.87 12.20
C TYR A 15 -11.69 -8.85 12.17
N ASP A 16 -11.99 -8.23 13.32
CA ASP A 16 -13.08 -7.27 13.46
C ASP A 16 -12.86 -6.05 12.55
N TRP A 17 -11.61 -5.58 12.48
CA TRP A 17 -11.24 -4.50 11.58
C TRP A 17 -11.43 -4.87 10.10
N LEU A 18 -11.01 -6.06 9.66
CA LEU A 18 -11.23 -6.51 8.28
C LEU A 18 -12.73 -6.66 7.95
N ALA A 19 -13.53 -7.14 8.89
CA ALA A 19 -14.97 -7.27 8.72
C ALA A 19 -15.64 -5.89 8.56
N ASP A 20 -15.26 -4.90 9.38
CA ASP A 20 -15.73 -3.52 9.27
C ASP A 20 -15.35 -2.88 7.92
N GLN A 21 -14.11 -3.07 7.47
CA GLN A 21 -13.66 -2.58 6.16
C GLN A 21 -14.41 -3.24 4.99
N ALA A 22 -14.71 -4.54 5.09
CA ALA A 22 -15.48 -5.26 4.09
C ALA A 22 -16.90 -4.69 3.96
N ILE A 23 -17.57 -4.40 5.09
CA ILE A 23 -18.89 -3.78 5.14
C ILE A 23 -18.86 -2.38 4.51
N LYS A 24 -17.95 -1.51 4.98
CA LYS A 24 -17.82 -0.12 4.50
C LYS A 24 -17.55 -0.04 3.00
N SER A 25 -16.76 -0.99 2.50
CA SER A 25 -16.31 -1.02 1.11
C SER A 25 -17.23 -1.82 0.18
N GLN A 26 -18.28 -2.46 0.72
CA GLN A 26 -19.15 -3.42 0.00
C GLN A 26 -18.34 -4.51 -0.75
N LYS A 27 -17.28 -5.02 -0.11
CA LYS A 27 -16.39 -6.05 -0.66
C LYS A 27 -16.33 -7.26 0.26
N THR A 28 -15.80 -8.38 -0.22
CA THR A 28 -15.53 -9.51 0.67
C THR A 28 -14.30 -9.23 1.55
N MET A 29 -14.25 -9.82 2.75
CA MET A 29 -13.04 -9.75 3.60
C MET A 29 -11.80 -10.26 2.87
N SER A 30 -11.95 -11.26 2.01
CA SER A 30 -10.87 -11.80 1.17
C SER A 30 -10.34 -10.76 0.19
N ASP A 31 -11.21 -9.96 -0.44
CA ASP A 31 -10.81 -8.90 -1.37
C ASP A 31 -10.14 -7.73 -0.66
N VAL A 32 -10.64 -7.38 0.54
CA VAL A 32 -10.01 -6.37 1.40
C VAL A 32 -8.62 -6.83 1.83
N ALA A 33 -8.51 -8.06 2.36
CA ALA A 33 -7.23 -8.64 2.77
C ALA A 33 -6.26 -8.73 1.58
N ARG A 34 -6.71 -9.16 0.40
CA ARG A 34 -5.89 -9.19 -0.81
C ARG A 34 -5.41 -7.79 -1.19
N GLY A 35 -6.29 -6.79 -1.18
CA GLY A 35 -5.92 -5.40 -1.46
C GLY A 35 -4.91 -4.84 -0.45
N ILE A 36 -4.98 -5.27 0.81
CA ILE A 36 -3.96 -4.92 1.82
C ILE A 36 -2.64 -5.61 1.53
N PHE A 37 -2.65 -6.90 1.17
CA PHE A 37 -1.43 -7.61 0.80
C PHE A 37 -0.80 -7.02 -0.47
N GLU A 38 -1.60 -6.69 -1.49
CA GLU A 38 -1.15 -6.02 -2.71
C GLU A 38 -0.63 -4.60 -2.43
N ALA A 39 -1.29 -3.85 -1.56
CA ALA A 39 -0.80 -2.54 -1.12
C ALA A 39 0.51 -2.63 -0.33
N ASN A 40 0.72 -3.73 0.41
CA ASN A 40 1.94 -4.01 1.18
C ASN A 40 3.01 -4.80 0.40
N GLN A 41 2.75 -5.18 -0.86
CA GLN A 41 3.72 -5.83 -1.76
C GLN A 41 4.79 -4.86 -2.30
N MET A 42 5.09 -3.78 -1.58
CA MET A 42 6.29 -3.02 -1.84
C MET A 42 7.49 -3.91 -1.50
N THR A 43 8.28 -4.26 -2.51
CA THR A 43 9.54 -4.96 -2.28
C THR A 43 10.39 -4.17 -1.28
N GLU A 44 11.23 -4.86 -0.51
CA GLU A 44 12.11 -4.19 0.46
C GLU A 44 12.95 -3.09 -0.21
N GLY A 45 13.42 -3.33 -1.44
CA GLY A 45 14.10 -2.33 -2.26
C GLY A 45 13.22 -1.13 -2.63
N THR A 46 11.95 -1.36 -3.01
CA THR A 46 10.99 -0.28 -3.32
C THR A 46 10.68 0.56 -2.08
N ARG A 47 10.46 -0.09 -0.93
CA ARG A 47 10.20 0.61 0.34
C ARG A 47 11.40 1.46 0.75
N ARG A 48 12.60 0.90 0.63
CA ARG A 48 13.85 1.62 0.92
C ARG A 48 14.05 2.82 -0.01
N ALA A 49 13.87 2.63 -1.32
CA ALA A 49 14.01 3.71 -2.30
C ALA A 49 13.04 4.87 -2.02
N TYR A 50 11.78 4.58 -1.68
CA TYR A 50 10.83 5.63 -1.31
C TYR A 50 11.16 6.30 0.03
N GLY A 51 11.70 5.54 0.99
CA GLY A 51 12.26 6.12 2.22
C GLY A 51 13.38 7.11 1.93
N GLU A 52 14.36 6.73 1.10
CA GLU A 52 15.47 7.59 0.69
C GLU A 52 14.98 8.85 -0.06
N CYS A 53 13.96 8.73 -0.91
CA CYS A 53 13.33 9.89 -1.56
C CYS A 53 12.68 10.84 -0.54
N LEU A 54 11.96 10.32 0.45
CA LEU A 54 11.31 11.14 1.48
C LEU A 54 12.33 11.80 2.40
N GLU A 55 13.42 11.12 2.75
CA GLU A 55 14.54 11.69 3.51
C GLU A 55 15.22 12.82 2.75
N TYR A 56 15.45 12.65 1.44
CA TYR A 56 15.98 13.71 0.59
C TYR A 56 15.03 14.91 0.53
N LEU A 57 13.74 14.67 0.30
CA LEU A 57 12.74 15.74 0.24
C LEU A 57 12.68 16.51 1.57
N ALA A 58 12.77 15.81 2.72
CA ALA A 58 12.80 16.46 4.03
C ALA A 58 14.02 17.39 4.24
N SER A 59 15.06 17.28 3.39
CA SER A 59 16.26 18.14 3.45
C SER A 59 16.18 19.38 2.56
N VAL A 60 15.17 19.49 1.69
CA VAL A 60 15.02 20.65 0.77
C VAL A 60 14.06 21.70 1.33
N ASP A 61 14.07 22.88 0.73
CA ASP A 61 13.18 23.99 1.09
C ASP A 61 11.70 23.64 0.83
N SER A 62 10.79 24.30 1.56
CA SER A 62 9.36 23.92 1.57
C SER A 62 8.67 23.97 0.21
N ASN A 63 9.09 24.86 -0.70
CA ASN A 63 8.55 24.89 -2.07
C ASN A 63 9.01 23.68 -2.90
N ASP A 64 10.29 23.30 -2.79
CA ASP A 64 10.85 22.17 -3.51
C ASP A 64 10.38 20.83 -2.93
N PHE A 65 10.11 20.79 -1.61
CA PHE A 65 9.50 19.65 -0.94
C PHE A 65 8.14 19.31 -1.53
N LEU A 66 7.25 20.30 -1.69
CA LEU A 66 5.90 20.08 -2.19
C LEU A 66 5.91 19.61 -3.65
N VAL A 67 6.73 20.24 -4.50
CA VAL A 67 6.88 19.86 -5.90
C VAL A 67 7.45 18.43 -6.02
N GLY A 68 8.46 18.11 -5.20
CA GLY A 68 9.07 16.79 -5.20
C GLY A 68 8.16 15.69 -4.62
N LEU A 69 7.31 16.02 -3.64
CA LEU A 69 6.31 15.11 -3.10
C LEU A 69 5.25 14.76 -4.14
N ASP A 70 4.74 15.74 -4.89
CA ASP A 70 3.79 15.50 -5.98
C ASP A 70 4.40 14.61 -7.07
N ALA A 71 5.65 14.86 -7.46
CA ALA A 71 6.37 14.04 -8.43
C ALA A 71 6.55 12.59 -7.95
N LEU A 72 6.88 12.38 -6.66
CA LEU A 72 7.00 11.05 -6.06
C LEU A 72 5.65 10.31 -6.04
N VAL A 73 4.56 11.02 -5.73
CA VAL A 73 3.20 10.46 -5.75
C VAL A 73 2.80 10.01 -7.15
N GLU A 74 3.07 10.81 -8.19
CA GLU A 74 2.78 10.44 -9.57
C GLU A 74 3.61 9.23 -10.04
N ALA A 75 4.90 9.18 -9.69
CA ALA A 75 5.75 8.02 -9.98
C ALA A 75 5.21 6.73 -9.33
N ILE A 76 4.74 6.81 -8.08
CA ILE A 76 4.12 5.67 -7.38
C ILE A 76 2.84 5.21 -8.07
N LYS A 77 2.00 6.14 -8.55
CA LYS A 77 0.76 5.82 -9.27
C LYS A 77 1.07 5.15 -10.61
N GLU A 78 2.06 5.63 -11.34
CA GLU A 78 2.46 5.06 -12.63
C GLU A 78 2.95 3.61 -12.47
N VAL A 79 3.80 3.35 -11.47
CA VAL A 79 4.28 2.00 -11.14
C VAL A 79 3.12 1.05 -10.77
N LYS A 80 2.09 1.55 -10.08
CA LYS A 80 0.91 0.73 -9.72
C LYS A 80 -0.08 0.52 -10.86
N THR A 81 -0.07 1.35 -11.90
CA THR A 81 -1.04 1.29 -13.00
C THR A 81 -0.49 0.56 -14.22
N ASN A 82 0.83 0.65 -14.45
CA ASN A 82 1.52 0.03 -15.60
C ASN A 82 2.37 -1.20 -15.23
N GLY A 83 2.45 -1.56 -13.95
CA GLY A 83 3.21 -2.70 -13.43
C GLY A 83 2.39 -3.99 -13.30
#